data_AF-A0A975GYN3-F1
#
_entry.id   AF-A0A975GYN3-F1
#
_cell.length_a   1.000
_cell.length_b   1.000
_cell.length_c   1.000
_cell.angle_alpha   90.00
_cell.angle_beta   90.00
_cell.angle_gamma   90.00
#
_symmetry.space_group_name_H-M   'P 1'
#
loop_
_entity.id
_entity.type
_entity.pdbx_description
1 polymer ?
#
loop_
_entity_poly.entity_id
_entity_poly.type
_entity_poly.pdbx_seq_one_letter_code
_entity_poly.pdbx_strand_id
1 'polypeptide(L)'
;MKPLVDGSFRKLLDKYKKVDLLIIDEWLLTSLTLEQATILLEIIENRQFQRSTVFCSQFAPEGWHAKIELQQIADAILDRIVHNSFKIILDGNISMRERHGLSGGNTVG
;
A
#
# COMPACT_ATOMS: atom_id res chain seq x y z
N MET A 1 4.45 -18.26 -1.43
CA MET A 1 5.39 -17.54 -2.33
C MET A 1 6.74 -18.22 -2.15
N LYS A 2 7.42 -18.71 -3.21
CA LYS A 2 8.73 -19.36 -2.99
C LYS A 2 9.73 -18.30 -2.53
N PRO A 3 10.34 -18.40 -1.33
CA PRO A 3 11.42 -17.50 -0.97
C PRO A 3 12.55 -17.74 -1.97
N LEU A 4 13.00 -16.68 -2.66
CA LEU A 4 14.12 -16.75 -3.57
C LEU A 4 15.36 -17.10 -2.74
N VAL A 5 15.83 -18.35 -2.89
CA VAL A 5 16.88 -19.00 -2.09
C VAL A 5 18.27 -18.37 -2.30
N ASP A 6 18.38 -17.43 -3.24
CA ASP A 6 19.61 -16.71 -3.62
C ASP A 6 19.87 -15.44 -2.79
N GLY A 7 19.06 -15.16 -1.76
CA GLY A 7 19.21 -13.98 -0.91
C GLY A 7 18.86 -12.65 -1.60
N SER A 8 18.43 -12.68 -2.86
CA SER A 8 17.98 -11.50 -3.63
C SER A 8 16.80 -10.82 -2.96
N PHE A 9 15.87 -11.61 -2.41
CA PHE A 9 14.71 -11.12 -1.68
C PHE A 9 15.10 -10.29 -0.45
N ARG A 10 16.09 -10.76 0.33
CA ARG A 10 16.58 -10.05 1.53
C ARG A 10 17.22 -8.71 1.14
N LYS A 11 18.03 -8.69 0.07
CA LYS A 11 18.63 -7.45 -0.47
C LYS A 11 17.55 -6.46 -0.93
N LEU A 12 16.47 -6.95 -1.53
CA LEU A 12 15.34 -6.13 -1.95
C LEU A 12 14.61 -5.51 -0.75
N LEU A 13 14.36 -6.31 0.31
CA LEU A 13 13.79 -5.81 1.55
C LEU A 13 14.66 -4.73 2.20
N ASP A 14 15.97 -4.95 2.27
CA ASP A 14 16.90 -3.96 2.82
C ASP A 14 16.90 -2.66 2.01
N LYS A 15 16.70 -2.75 0.69
CA LYS A 15 16.54 -1.57 -0.16
C LYS A 15 15.25 -0.82 0.19
N TYR A 16 14.12 -1.51 0.30
CA TYR A 16 12.84 -0.87 0.65
C TYR A 16 12.82 -0.26 2.05
N LYS A 17 13.59 -0.81 2.98
CA LYS A 17 13.78 -0.22 4.30
C LYS A 17 14.55 1.11 4.27
N LYS A 18 15.53 1.24 3.37
CA LYS A 18 16.50 2.36 3.37
C LYS A 18 16.15 3.55 2.48
N VAL A 19 15.27 3.40 1.49
CA VAL A 19 14.90 4.51 0.59
C VAL A 19 14.23 5.66 1.36
N ASP A 20 14.54 6.90 0.97
CA ASP A 20 14.01 8.10 1.62
C ASP A 20 12.47 8.19 1.53
N LEU A 21 11.93 7.83 0.37
CA LEU A 21 10.50 7.76 0.08
C LEU A 21 10.15 6.39 -0.51
N LEU A 22 9.20 5.70 0.11
CA LEU A 22 8.61 4.47 -0.41
C LEU A 22 7.13 4.73 -0.72
N ILE A 23 6.71 4.45 -1.95
CA ILE A 23 5.31 4.55 -2.38
C ILE A 23 4.81 3.13 -2.60
N ILE A 24 3.72 2.78 -1.93
CA ILE A 24 3.04 1.50 -2.07
C ILE A 24 1.68 1.80 -2.70
N ASP A 25 1.59 1.49 -3.99
CA ASP A 25 0.35 1.63 -4.75
C ASP A 25 -0.52 0.37 -4.58
N GLU A 26 -1.84 0.53 -4.77
CA GLU A 26 -2.83 -0.55 -4.65
C GLU A 26 -2.77 -1.33 -3.31
N TRP A 27 -2.53 -0.61 -2.22
CA TRP A 27 -2.46 -1.16 -0.86
C TRP A 27 -3.75 -1.90 -0.47
N LEU A 28 -3.58 -3.18 -0.09
CA LEU A 28 -4.65 -4.09 0.33
C LEU A 28 -5.77 -4.26 -0.70
N LEU A 29 -5.44 -4.17 -1.99
CA LEU A 29 -6.36 -4.54 -3.07
C LEU A 29 -6.81 -6.01 -2.89
N THR A 30 -5.85 -6.91 -2.66
CA THR A 30 -6.07 -8.31 -2.32
C THR A 30 -5.71 -8.60 -0.87
N SER A 31 -6.29 -9.65 -0.30
CA SER A 31 -5.92 -10.10 1.04
C SER A 31 -4.47 -10.59 1.08
N LEU A 32 -3.81 -10.40 2.23
CA LEU A 32 -2.42 -10.81 2.45
C LEU A 32 -2.37 -12.14 3.20
N THR A 33 -1.43 -13.00 2.80
CA THR A 33 -1.09 -14.18 3.61
C THR A 33 -0.29 -13.79 4.86
N LEU A 34 -0.23 -14.66 5.87
CA LEU A 34 0.58 -14.44 7.08
C LEU A 34 2.04 -14.09 6.78
N GLU A 35 2.68 -14.81 5.86
CA GLU A 35 4.07 -14.56 5.47
C GLU A 35 4.24 -13.15 4.89
N GLN A 36 3.33 -12.75 4.00
CA GLN A 36 3.36 -11.42 3.36
C GLN A 36 3.09 -10.30 4.37
N ALA A 37 2.11 -10.49 5.26
CA ALA A 37 1.77 -9.51 6.29
C ALA A 37 2.94 -9.31 7.28
N THR A 38 3.63 -10.39 7.65
CA THR A 38 4.82 -10.32 8.52
C THR A 38 5.96 -9.55 7.87
N ILE A 39 6.21 -9.81 6.58
CA ILE A 39 7.24 -9.08 5.82
C ILE A 39 6.90 -7.60 5.71
N LEU A 40 5.64 -7.25 5.44
CA LEU A 40 5.20 -5.86 5.39
C LEU A 40 5.36 -5.17 6.74
N LEU A 41 4.98 -5.84 7.83
CA LEU A 41 5.16 -5.32 9.18
C LEU A 41 6.64 -5.00 9.45
N GLU A 42 7.56 -5.89 9.08
CA GLU A 42 9.01 -5.68 9.23
C GLU A 42 9.51 -4.43 8.46
N ILE A 43 8.98 -4.18 7.25
CA ILE A 43 9.32 -2.98 6.47
C ILE A 43 8.75 -1.74 7.15
N ILE A 44 7.47 -1.77 7.54
CA ILE A 44 6.76 -0.64 8.14
C ILE A 44 7.44 -0.23 9.45
N GLU A 45 7.74 -1.20 10.32
CA GLU A 45 8.43 -0.97 11.60
C GLU A 45 9.79 -0.31 11.41
N ASN A 46 10.59 -0.79 10.45
CA ASN A 46 11.92 -0.24 10.23
C ASN A 46 11.86 1.20 9.71
N ARG A 47 10.81 1.54 8.94
CA ARG A 47 10.63 2.87 8.35
C ARG A 47 9.92 3.83 9.29
N GLN A 48 9.18 3.32 10.27
CA GLN A 48 8.42 4.12 11.22
C GLN A 48 9.33 5.12 11.94
N PHE A 49 8.92 6.39 11.95
CA PHE A 49 9.66 7.54 12.51
C PHE A 49 11.03 7.85 11.87
N GLN A 50 11.47 7.09 10.87
CA GLN A 50 12.77 7.30 10.22
C GLN A 50 12.64 7.81 8.78
N ARG A 51 11.64 7.31 8.03
CA ARG A 51 11.51 7.53 6.59
C ARG A 51 10.05 7.72 6.18
N SER A 52 9.81 8.43 5.07
CA SER A 52 8.46 8.70 4.59
C SER A 52 7.91 7.52 3.79
N THR A 53 6.66 7.13 4.04
CA THR A 53 5.98 6.07 3.30
C THR A 53 4.59 6.55 2.89
N VAL A 54 4.24 6.38 1.62
CA VAL A 54 2.92 6.73 1.07
C VAL A 54 2.20 5.44 0.73
N PHE A 55 0.98 5.30 1.22
CA PHE A 55 0.08 4.18 0.92
C PHE A 55 -1.09 4.70 0.10
N CYS A 56 -1.26 4.17 -1.10
CA CYS A 56 -2.42 4.44 -1.95
C CYS A 56 -3.35 3.24 -1.87
N SER A 57 -4.59 3.42 -1.43
CA SER A 57 -5.57 2.34 -1.34
C SER A 57 -6.90 2.79 -1.93
N GLN A 58 -7.60 1.83 -2.56
CA GLN A 58 -9.00 2.00 -2.95
C GLN A 58 -9.95 1.89 -1.75
N PHE A 59 -9.47 1.35 -0.63
CA PHE A 59 -10.24 1.19 0.59
C PHE A 59 -9.84 2.24 1.61
N ALA A 60 -10.81 2.73 2.37
CA ALA A 60 -10.52 3.54 3.53
C ALA A 60 -9.80 2.70 4.60
N PRO A 61 -8.95 3.30 5.47
CA PRO A 61 -8.25 2.60 6.54
C PRO A 61 -9.12 1.69 7.40
N GLU A 62 -10.38 2.05 7.60
CA GLU A 62 -11.37 1.28 8.35
C GLU A 62 -11.64 -0.11 7.72
N GLY A 63 -11.50 -0.23 6.39
CA GLY A 63 -11.68 -1.47 5.65
C GLY A 63 -10.43 -2.35 5.52
N TRP A 64 -9.26 -1.85 5.95
CA TRP A 64 -8.00 -2.57 5.81
C TRP A 64 -7.87 -3.75 6.77
N HIS A 65 -8.47 -3.65 7.96
CA HIS A 65 -8.41 -4.72 8.95
C HIS A 65 -8.99 -6.03 8.42
N ALA A 66 -10.09 -5.97 7.66
CA ALA A 66 -10.73 -7.15 7.07
C ALA A 66 -9.93 -7.80 5.93
N LYS A 67 -8.91 -7.11 5.39
CA LYS A 67 -8.06 -7.62 4.29
C LYS A 67 -6.84 -8.39 4.79
N ILE A 68 -6.58 -8.37 6.10
CA ILE A 68 -5.46 -9.07 6.70
C ILE A 68 -6.03 -10.24 7.51
N GLU A 69 -5.64 -11.47 7.18
CA GLU A 69 -6.23 -12.68 7.75
C GLU A 69 -6.05 -12.78 9.27
N LEU A 70 -4.95 -12.25 9.80
CA LEU A 70 -4.62 -12.28 11.23
C LEU A 70 -4.86 -10.93 11.88
N GLN A 71 -5.90 -10.86 12.72
CA GLN A 71 -6.30 -9.65 13.43
C GLN A 71 -5.15 -9.00 14.20
N GLN A 72 -4.33 -9.79 14.90
CA GLN A 72 -3.20 -9.27 15.68
C GLN A 72 -2.16 -8.53 14.82
N ILE A 73 -1.88 -9.04 13.62
CA ILE A 73 -0.94 -8.38 12.68
C ILE A 73 -1.63 -7.21 12.01
N ALA A 74 -2.93 -7.33 11.70
CA ALA A 74 -3.73 -6.25 11.15
C ALA A 74 -3.71 -5.04 12.10
N ASP A 75 -4.01 -5.25 13.38
CA ASP A 75 -3.95 -4.24 14.42
C ASP A 75 -2.55 -3.64 14.52
N ALA A 76 -1.50 -4.45 14.55
CA ALA A 76 -0.13 -3.95 14.62
C ALA A 76 0.26 -3.08 13.42
N ILE A 77 -0.12 -3.47 12.20
CA ILE A 77 0.15 -2.70 10.97
C ILE A 77 -0.66 -1.40 10.97
N LEU A 78 -1.96 -1.49 11.27
CA LEU A 78 -2.86 -0.34 11.26
C LEU A 78 -2.48 0.67 12.34
N ASP A 79 -2.12 0.20 13.52
CA ASP A 79 -1.68 1.06 14.61
C ASP A 79 -0.48 1.93 14.17
N ARG A 80 0.49 1.33 13.48
CA ARG A 80 1.71 2.02 13.02
C ARG A 80 1.46 2.96 11.85
N ILE A 81 0.59 2.58 10.92
CA ILE A 81 0.27 3.41 9.75
C ILE A 81 -0.71 4.52 10.13
N VAL A 82 -1.88 4.17 10.67
CA VAL A 82 -3.00 5.09 10.86
C VAL A 82 -2.68 6.16 11.91
N HIS A 83 -2.04 5.83 13.03
CA HIS A 83 -1.77 6.81 14.07
C HIS A 83 -0.69 7.84 13.70
N ASN A 84 0.20 7.51 12.76
CA ASN A 84 1.34 8.37 12.40
C ASN A 84 1.33 8.78 10.91
N SER A 85 0.16 8.78 10.28
CA SER A 85 0.00 9.19 8.89
C SER A 85 -0.96 10.37 8.73
N PHE A 86 -0.75 11.11 7.64
CA PHE A 86 -1.72 12.09 7.17
C PHE A 86 -2.68 11.38 6.20
N LYS A 87 -3.97 11.33 6.54
CA LYS A 87 -5.00 10.73 5.69
C LYS A 87 -5.50 11.76 4.68
N ILE A 88 -5.29 11.48 3.39
CA ILE A 88 -5.86 12.25 2.29
C ILE A 88 -6.94 11.37 1.65
N ILE A 89 -8.20 11.77 1.81
CA ILE A 89 -9.32 11.11 1.14
C ILE A 89 -9.57 11.82 -0.18
N LEU A 90 -9.40 11.08 -1.27
CA LEU A 90 -9.73 11.53 -2.61
C LEU A 90 -11.15 11.06 -2.91
N ASP A 91 -12.05 12.01 -3.15
CA ASP A 91 -13.41 11.75 -3.62
C ASP A 91 -13.60 12.38 -5.00
N GLY A 92 -14.44 11.76 -5.81
CA GLY A 92 -14.69 12.18 -7.17
C GLY A 92 -15.77 11.33 -7.81
N ASN A 93 -16.78 12.02 -8.37
CA ASN A 93 -17.88 11.37 -9.08
C ASN A 93 -17.45 10.73 -10.41
N ILE A 94 -16.28 11.11 -10.93
CA ILE A 94 -15.73 10.62 -12.20
C ILE A 94 -14.27 10.23 -12.02
N SER A 95 -13.87 9.14 -12.65
CA SER A 95 -12.47 8.71 -12.61
C SER A 95 -11.60 9.64 -13.47
N MET A 96 -10.32 9.80 -13.12
CA MET A 96 -9.38 10.55 -13.97
C MET A 96 -9.19 9.90 -15.35
N ARG A 97 -9.41 8.57 -15.45
CA ARG A 97 -9.40 7.84 -16.72
C ARG A 97 -10.58 8.21 -17.60
N GLU A 98 -11.76 8.45 -17.02
CA GLU A 98 -12.93 8.95 -17.75
C GLU A 98 -12.77 10.43 -18.10
N ARG A 99 -12.27 11.24 -17.17
CA ARG A 99 -12.06 12.67 -17.36
C ARG A 99 -11.04 13.00 -18.46
N HIS A 100 -10.00 12.19 -18.60
CA HIS A 100 -8.92 12.40 -19.57
C HIS A 100 -8.85 11.32 -20.67
N GLY A 101 -9.72 10.32 -20.60
CA GLY A 101 -9.88 9.29 -21.61
C GLY A 101 -10.59 9.87 -22.82
N LEU A 102 -9.80 10.49 -23.70
CA LEU A 102 -10.17 10.80 -25.07
C LEU A 102 -11.48 11.59 -25.23
N SER A 103 -11.40 12.92 -25.07
CA SER A 103 -12.16 13.78 -25.99
C SER A 103 -11.60 13.55 -27.40
N GLY A 104 -12.13 12.56 -28.10
CA GLY A 104 -11.66 12.17 -29.43
C GLY A 104 -12.67 11.31 -30.18
N GLY A 105 -13.67 11.98 -30.79
CA GLY A 105 -14.38 11.45 -31.96
C GLY A 105 -15.91 11.41 -31.89
N ASN A 106 -16.56 12.58 -31.94
CA ASN A 106 -17.46 12.89 -33.06
C ASN A 106 -17.90 14.36 -33.02
N THR A 107 -17.24 15.16 -33.84
CA THR A 107 -17.90 16.22 -34.60
C THR A 107 -18.73 15.60 -35.73
N VAL A 108 -19.82 16.29 -36.06
CA VAL A 108 -20.69 16.24 -37.27
C VAL A 108 -22.00 15.45 -37.12
N GLY A 109 -23.10 16.20 -37.26
CA GLY A 109 -24.50 15.77 -37.33
C GLY A 109 -25.44 16.87 -36.88
#